data_AF-J3G7R6-F1
#
_entry.id   AF-J3G7R6-F1
#
_cell.length_a   1.000
_cell.length_b   1.000
_cell.length_c   1.000
_cell.angle_alpha   90.00
_cell.angle_beta   90.00
_cell.angle_gamma   90.00
#
_symmetry.space_group_name_H-M   'P 1'
#
loop_
_entity.id
_entity.type
_entity.pdbx_description
1 polymer ?
#
loop_
_entity_poly.entity_id
_entity_poly.type
_entity_poly.pdbx_seq_one_letter_code
_entity_poly.pdbx_strand_id
1 'polypeptide(L)'
;MGELYCGCKWTWVGKSGGRIDAESCGYQTRKQQSRAERTEWEHIVPAWTFGNQRQCWQNGGREHCVDDDPVFRAMEADLFNLYPSVGEVNGDRSNFNYGMASGVAPQYGQCKTRVDFDQRSAEPRDEVKGLVARTTFYMFDRYKLSMSRQQQHLLMAWDKQYPVSPWEKERDRRIAAIMGHSNPFVTGERRWSQGYKAVGDGVVSAIPVNPPRIPVQPTLASANGAGSIIGNRKSQVYHLSMRCPGYGQVSEKNQVSFTSESEAQAAGYRKAGNCK
;
A
#
# COMPACT_ATOMS: atom_id res chain seq x y z
N MET A 1 -15.59 -8.43 -15.85
CA MET A 1 -15.00 -7.08 -15.78
C MET A 1 -13.50 -7.25 -16.01
N GLY A 2 -12.91 -6.54 -16.96
CA GLY A 2 -11.46 -6.61 -17.23
C GLY A 2 -10.66 -5.77 -16.25
N GLU A 3 -9.45 -5.40 -16.65
CA GLU A 3 -8.61 -4.47 -15.89
C GLU A 3 -9.28 -3.08 -15.76
N LEU A 4 -8.75 -2.26 -14.84
CA LEU A 4 -9.44 -1.08 -14.35
C LEU A 4 -9.79 -0.09 -15.47
N TYR A 5 -8.83 0.30 -16.30
CA TYR A 5 -8.95 1.51 -17.11
C TYR A 5 -9.51 1.28 -18.51
N CYS A 6 -9.25 0.13 -19.12
CA CYS A 6 -9.66 -0.17 -20.48
C CYS A 6 -10.58 -1.40 -20.57
N GLY A 7 -10.76 -2.15 -19.48
CA GLY A 7 -11.58 -3.35 -19.46
C GLY A 7 -10.95 -4.53 -20.19
N CYS A 8 -9.65 -4.51 -20.45
CA CYS A 8 -8.95 -5.60 -21.13
C CYS A 8 -8.92 -6.86 -20.27
N LYS A 9 -9.06 -8.02 -20.92
CA LYS A 9 -8.74 -9.30 -20.30
C LYS A 9 -7.23 -9.43 -20.17
N TRP A 10 -6.79 -10.33 -19.30
CA TRP A 10 -5.39 -10.68 -19.15
C TRP A 10 -5.24 -12.14 -18.76
N THR A 11 -4.06 -12.68 -18.98
CA THR A 11 -3.66 -13.99 -18.47
C THR A 11 -2.60 -13.82 -17.38
N TRP A 12 -2.74 -14.53 -16.28
CA TRP A 12 -1.74 -14.47 -15.19
C TRP A 12 -0.42 -15.11 -15.64
N VAL A 13 0.68 -14.45 -15.32
CA VAL A 13 2.05 -14.92 -15.55
C VAL A 13 2.77 -14.89 -14.20
N GLY A 14 2.98 -16.07 -13.62
CA GLY A 14 3.52 -16.19 -12.27
C GLY A 14 2.50 -15.78 -11.19
N LYS A 15 2.99 -15.20 -10.08
CA LYS A 15 2.17 -14.93 -8.89
C LYS A 15 1.55 -13.53 -8.83
N SER A 16 2.14 -12.54 -9.49
CA SER A 16 1.82 -11.13 -9.25
C SER A 16 1.64 -10.27 -10.50
N GLY A 17 1.89 -10.83 -11.69
CA GLY A 17 1.76 -10.11 -12.96
C GLY A 17 0.97 -10.91 -13.99
N GLY A 18 0.59 -10.25 -15.07
CA GLY A 18 -0.16 -10.84 -16.17
C GLY A 18 0.16 -10.18 -17.49
N ARG A 19 -0.21 -10.85 -18.58
CA ARG A 19 -0.08 -10.36 -19.95
C ARG A 19 -1.43 -9.82 -20.42
N ILE A 20 -1.45 -8.58 -20.89
CA ILE A 20 -2.66 -7.91 -21.38
C ILE A 20 -3.08 -8.52 -22.72
N ASP A 21 -4.37 -8.83 -22.85
CA ASP A 21 -5.02 -9.15 -24.12
C ASP A 21 -5.65 -7.86 -24.67
N ALA A 22 -4.89 -7.12 -25.49
CA ALA A 22 -5.31 -5.84 -26.04
C ALA A 22 -6.48 -5.97 -27.04
N GLU A 23 -6.59 -7.09 -27.74
CA GLU A 23 -7.66 -7.35 -28.71
C GLU A 23 -9.01 -7.47 -28.00
N SER A 24 -9.04 -8.03 -26.78
CA SER A 24 -10.27 -8.19 -26.01
C SER A 24 -11.01 -6.88 -25.66
N CYS A 25 -10.33 -5.74 -25.75
CA CYS A 25 -10.84 -4.41 -25.41
C CYS A 25 -10.57 -3.36 -26.51
N GLY A 26 -9.93 -3.75 -27.62
CA GLY A 26 -9.51 -2.81 -28.67
C GLY A 26 -8.50 -1.76 -28.20
N TYR A 27 -7.67 -2.09 -27.20
CA TYR A 27 -6.63 -1.20 -26.70
C TYR A 27 -5.51 -1.01 -27.72
N GLN A 28 -5.01 0.22 -27.84
CA GLN A 28 -3.84 0.54 -28.65
C GLN A 28 -2.82 1.29 -27.79
N THR A 29 -1.57 0.86 -27.87
CA THR A 29 -0.45 1.50 -27.18
C THR A 29 -0.28 2.94 -27.67
N ARG A 30 -0.11 3.87 -26.73
CA ARG A 30 0.17 5.28 -27.02
C ARG A 30 1.64 5.52 -27.33
N LYS A 31 2.57 5.04 -26.47
CA LYS A 31 4.03 5.22 -26.62
C LYS A 31 4.93 4.14 -25.97
N GLN A 32 4.47 3.42 -24.94
CA GLN A 32 5.25 2.51 -24.10
C GLN A 32 4.83 1.04 -24.32
N GLN A 33 5.15 0.47 -25.49
CA GLN A 33 4.73 -0.88 -25.88
C GLN A 33 5.07 -1.96 -24.84
N SER A 34 6.31 -1.97 -24.33
CA SER A 34 6.75 -2.96 -23.34
C SER A 34 5.98 -2.89 -22.02
N ARG A 35 5.44 -1.73 -21.67
CA ARG A 35 4.64 -1.51 -20.47
C ARG A 35 3.17 -1.81 -20.71
N ALA A 36 2.67 -1.52 -21.91
CA ALA A 36 1.32 -1.84 -22.35
C ALA A 36 1.03 -3.36 -22.38
N GLU A 37 2.04 -4.19 -22.62
CA GLU A 37 1.87 -5.65 -22.72
C GLU A 37 1.65 -6.37 -21.39
N ARG A 38 1.86 -5.69 -20.25
CA ARG A 38 1.77 -6.28 -18.92
C ARG A 38 0.76 -5.57 -18.02
N THR A 39 0.22 -6.33 -17.08
CA THR A 39 -0.54 -5.74 -15.97
C THR A 39 0.41 -5.10 -14.97
N GLU A 40 0.01 -3.98 -14.40
CA GLU A 40 0.58 -3.45 -13.17
C GLU A 40 -0.51 -3.31 -12.11
N TRP A 41 -0.13 -3.32 -10.84
CA TRP A 41 -1.07 -3.08 -9.74
C TRP A 41 -1.25 -1.57 -9.57
N GLU A 42 -2.47 -1.11 -9.83
CA GLU A 42 -2.89 0.28 -9.65
C GLU A 42 -3.21 0.54 -8.18
N HIS A 43 -2.64 1.61 -7.62
CA HIS A 43 -3.18 2.26 -6.43
C HIS A 43 -4.25 3.27 -6.86
N ILE A 44 -5.54 2.90 -6.75
CA ILE A 44 -6.68 3.76 -7.19
C ILE A 44 -6.57 5.14 -6.54
N VAL A 45 -6.33 5.19 -5.23
CA VAL A 45 -5.77 6.36 -4.55
C VAL A 45 -4.24 6.23 -4.57
N PRO A 46 -3.50 7.08 -5.30
CA PRO A 46 -2.05 6.95 -5.45
C PRO A 46 -1.31 6.93 -4.12
N ALA A 47 -0.22 6.17 -4.04
CA ALA A 47 0.67 6.19 -2.88
C ALA A 47 1.18 7.59 -2.53
N TRP A 48 1.40 8.41 -3.54
CA TRP A 48 1.73 9.82 -3.35
C TRP A 48 0.64 10.57 -2.57
N THR A 49 -0.65 10.35 -2.85
CA THR A 49 -1.77 11.06 -2.20
C THR A 49 -1.82 10.82 -0.70
N PHE A 50 -1.58 9.59 -0.24
CA PHE A 50 -1.60 9.26 1.18
C PHE A 50 -0.22 9.29 1.86
N GLY A 51 0.84 9.52 1.07
CA GLY A 51 2.23 9.47 1.51
C GLY A 51 2.95 10.82 1.55
N ASN A 52 2.75 11.69 0.56
CA ASN A 52 3.65 12.82 0.31
C ASN A 52 3.78 13.82 1.48
N GLN A 53 2.75 13.94 2.30
CA GLN A 53 2.74 14.86 3.45
C GLN A 53 3.36 14.25 4.71
N ARG A 54 3.74 12.97 4.68
CA ARG A 54 4.30 12.26 5.84
C ARG A 54 5.80 12.53 5.96
N GLN A 55 6.29 12.54 7.20
CA GLN A 55 7.71 12.80 7.47
C GLN A 55 8.63 11.78 6.80
N CYS A 56 8.26 10.49 6.78
CA CYS A 56 9.02 9.45 6.08
C CYS A 56 9.24 9.79 4.59
N TRP A 57 8.24 10.39 3.95
CA TRP A 57 8.29 10.71 2.52
C TRP A 57 9.25 11.88 2.27
N GLN A 58 9.27 12.85 3.18
CA GLN A 58 10.24 13.96 3.14
C GLN A 58 11.68 13.47 3.39
N ASN A 59 11.84 12.42 4.20
CA ASN A 59 13.14 11.88 4.59
C ASN A 59 13.73 10.85 3.61
N GLY A 60 12.92 10.29 2.70
CA GLY A 60 13.42 9.29 1.73
C GLY A 60 12.38 8.76 0.76
N GLY A 61 11.30 9.51 0.51
CA GLY A 61 10.26 9.14 -0.43
C GLY A 61 9.47 7.89 -0.02
N ARG A 62 8.89 7.23 -1.02
CA ARG A 62 8.03 6.06 -0.83
C ARG A 62 8.74 4.91 -0.12
N GLU A 63 9.96 4.57 -0.55
CA GLU A 63 10.73 3.45 0.00
C GLU A 63 10.93 3.61 1.52
N HIS A 64 11.36 4.79 1.96
CA HIS A 64 11.52 5.07 3.39
C HIS A 64 10.19 5.01 4.16
N CYS A 65 9.06 5.36 3.54
CA CYS A 65 7.75 5.18 4.19
C CYS A 65 7.34 3.72 4.33
N VAL A 66 7.73 2.86 3.39
CA VAL A 66 7.52 1.41 3.53
C VAL A 66 8.30 0.88 4.72
N ASP A 67 9.52 1.36 4.95
CA ASP A 67 10.36 0.85 6.03
C ASP A 67 9.91 1.34 7.42
N ASP A 68 9.51 2.61 7.53
CA ASP A 68 9.40 3.27 8.83
C ASP A 68 7.98 3.67 9.26
N ASP A 69 7.04 3.81 8.33
CA ASP A 69 5.69 4.28 8.66
C ASP A 69 4.68 3.12 8.58
N PRO A 70 4.27 2.52 9.72
CA PRO A 70 3.34 1.41 9.73
C PRO A 70 1.95 1.78 9.19
N VAL A 71 1.54 3.04 9.30
CA VAL A 71 0.26 3.49 8.74
C VAL A 71 0.38 3.62 7.22
N PHE A 72 1.52 4.11 6.71
CA PHE A 72 1.79 4.12 5.27
C PHE A 72 1.79 2.71 4.67
N ARG A 73 2.50 1.77 5.31
CA ARG A 73 2.49 0.36 4.89
C ARG A 73 1.08 -0.22 4.84
N ALA A 74 0.26 0.07 5.86
CA ALA A 74 -1.11 -0.41 5.91
C ALA A 74 -1.95 0.14 4.74
N MET A 75 -1.80 1.43 4.40
CA MET A 75 -2.49 2.06 3.27
C MET A 75 -2.02 1.53 1.92
N GLU A 76 -0.71 1.29 1.77
CA GLU A 76 -0.12 0.81 0.53
C GLU A 76 -0.51 -0.65 0.24
N ALA A 77 -0.59 -1.48 1.28
CA ALA A 77 -0.96 -2.89 1.18
C ALA A 77 -2.49 -3.12 1.19
N ASP A 78 -3.30 -2.06 1.29
CA ASP A 78 -4.75 -2.18 1.35
C ASP A 78 -5.32 -2.71 0.02
N LEU A 79 -5.82 -3.95 0.05
CA LEU A 79 -6.32 -4.65 -1.14
C LEU A 79 -7.54 -3.96 -1.75
N PHE A 80 -8.33 -3.20 -0.99
CA PHE A 80 -9.45 -2.44 -1.54
C PHE A 80 -8.97 -1.33 -2.49
N ASN A 81 -7.75 -0.84 -2.30
CA ASN A 81 -7.12 0.18 -3.13
C ASN A 81 -6.31 -0.36 -4.33
N LEU A 82 -6.13 -1.68 -4.41
CA LEU A 82 -5.32 -2.34 -5.43
C LEU A 82 -6.18 -2.96 -6.54
N TYR A 83 -5.87 -2.65 -7.80
CA TYR A 83 -6.59 -3.21 -8.96
C TYR A 83 -5.64 -3.43 -10.15
N PRO A 84 -5.75 -4.50 -10.95
CA PRO A 84 -4.95 -4.65 -12.16
C PRO A 84 -5.24 -3.56 -13.20
N SER A 85 -4.21 -3.03 -13.84
CA SER A 85 -4.33 -2.06 -14.94
C SER A 85 -3.35 -2.37 -16.07
N VAL A 86 -3.64 -1.89 -17.27
CA VAL A 86 -2.63 -1.83 -18.34
C VAL A 86 -1.48 -0.94 -17.87
N GLY A 87 -0.25 -1.46 -17.89
CA GLY A 87 0.89 -0.77 -17.29
C GLY A 87 1.14 0.63 -17.89
N GLU A 88 0.99 0.80 -19.20
CA GLU A 88 1.15 2.12 -19.83
C GLU A 88 0.15 3.13 -19.25
N VAL A 89 -1.11 2.72 -19.08
CA VAL A 89 -2.18 3.60 -18.58
C VAL A 89 -1.96 3.94 -17.11
N ASN A 90 -1.53 2.98 -16.28
CA ASN A 90 -1.04 3.26 -14.91
C ASN A 90 0.07 4.32 -14.93
N GLY A 91 1.02 4.16 -15.85
CA GLY A 91 2.13 5.08 -16.04
C GLY A 91 1.73 6.50 -16.38
N ASP A 92 0.88 6.62 -17.39
CA ASP A 92 0.37 7.90 -17.85
C ASP A 92 -0.51 8.55 -16.78
N ARG A 93 -1.36 7.78 -16.09
CA ARG A 93 -2.19 8.25 -14.97
C ARG A 93 -1.35 8.81 -13.82
N SER A 94 -0.17 8.24 -13.57
CA SER A 94 0.79 8.76 -12.59
C SER A 94 0.15 8.96 -11.19
N ASN A 95 0.33 10.12 -10.56
CA ASN A 95 -0.36 10.54 -9.34
C ASN A 95 -1.50 11.53 -9.59
N PHE A 96 -2.06 11.55 -10.80
CA PHE A 96 -3.10 12.51 -11.17
C PHE A 96 -4.41 12.20 -10.45
N ASN A 97 -5.08 13.26 -10.01
CA ASN A 97 -6.41 13.14 -9.42
C ASN A 97 -7.40 12.71 -10.50
N TYR A 98 -8.47 12.04 -10.07
CA TYR A 98 -9.58 11.80 -10.97
C TYR A 98 -10.27 13.13 -11.33
N GLY A 99 -10.54 13.32 -12.61
CA GLY A 99 -11.13 14.53 -13.16
C GLY A 99 -11.90 14.24 -14.43
N MET A 100 -12.63 15.22 -14.94
CA MET A 100 -13.19 15.15 -16.29
C MET A 100 -12.11 15.59 -17.30
N ALA A 101 -11.97 14.84 -18.39
CA ALA A 101 -11.01 15.06 -19.46
C ALA A 101 -11.73 15.03 -20.83
N SER A 102 -12.94 15.63 -20.89
CA SER A 102 -13.79 15.63 -22.07
C SER A 102 -13.15 16.29 -23.30
N GLY A 103 -12.21 17.23 -23.09
CA GLY A 103 -11.45 17.90 -24.15
C GLY A 103 -10.24 17.11 -24.68
N VAL A 104 -9.85 16.01 -24.04
CA VAL A 104 -8.70 15.19 -24.45
C VAL A 104 -9.13 14.21 -25.54
N ALA A 105 -8.39 14.19 -26.66
CA ALA A 105 -8.61 13.22 -27.72
C ALA A 105 -8.37 11.78 -27.23
N PRO A 106 -9.01 10.75 -27.82
CA PRO A 106 -8.73 9.35 -27.48
C PRO A 106 -7.24 9.02 -27.61
N GLN A 107 -6.69 8.38 -26.59
CA GLN A 107 -5.24 8.09 -26.50
C GLN A 107 -4.89 6.61 -26.66
N TYR A 108 -5.86 5.71 -26.46
CA TYR A 108 -5.61 4.29 -26.21
C TYR A 108 -6.48 3.36 -27.08
N GLY A 109 -6.75 3.75 -28.33
CA GLY A 109 -7.66 3.00 -29.22
C GLY A 109 -9.12 3.10 -28.78
N GLN A 110 -9.79 1.96 -28.58
CA GLN A 110 -11.19 1.91 -28.12
C GLN A 110 -11.35 2.13 -26.61
N CYS A 111 -10.27 2.16 -25.86
CA CYS A 111 -10.29 2.45 -24.43
C CYS A 111 -10.71 3.91 -24.18
N LYS A 112 -11.78 4.08 -23.39
CA LYS A 112 -12.40 5.38 -23.12
C LYS A 112 -11.75 6.17 -21.99
N THR A 113 -10.78 5.59 -21.28
CA THR A 113 -9.99 6.33 -20.28
C THR A 113 -9.17 7.40 -20.99
N ARG A 114 -9.09 8.58 -20.38
CA ARG A 114 -8.36 9.74 -20.88
C ARG A 114 -7.47 10.30 -19.79
N VAL A 115 -6.27 10.72 -20.17
CA VAL A 115 -5.29 11.35 -19.29
C VAL A 115 -4.99 12.74 -19.84
N ASP A 116 -5.39 13.76 -19.08
CA ASP A 116 -5.04 15.15 -19.34
C ASP A 116 -3.71 15.45 -18.63
N PHE A 117 -2.62 15.44 -19.38
CA PHE A 117 -1.28 15.71 -18.85
C PHE A 117 -1.09 17.17 -18.42
N ASP A 118 -1.78 18.11 -19.09
CA ASP A 118 -1.66 19.54 -18.83
C ASP A 118 -2.40 19.93 -17.55
N GLN A 119 -3.62 19.42 -17.39
CA GLN A 119 -4.43 19.61 -16.18
C GLN A 119 -4.12 18.59 -15.08
N ARG A 120 -3.21 17.64 -15.34
CA ARG A 120 -2.82 16.57 -14.41
C ARG A 120 -4.04 15.83 -13.83
N SER A 121 -4.93 15.41 -14.72
CA SER A 121 -6.15 14.70 -14.36
C SER A 121 -6.36 13.43 -15.20
N ALA A 122 -7.05 12.45 -14.64
CA ALA A 122 -7.42 11.23 -15.34
C ALA A 122 -8.93 11.03 -15.27
N GLU A 123 -9.59 10.89 -16.43
CA GLU A 123 -10.98 10.46 -16.53
C GLU A 123 -11.01 8.98 -16.87
N PRO A 124 -11.39 8.09 -15.93
CA PRO A 124 -11.52 6.68 -16.24
C PRO A 124 -12.78 6.44 -17.08
N ARG A 125 -12.83 5.30 -17.77
CA ARG A 125 -14.05 4.83 -18.43
C ARG A 125 -15.23 4.75 -17.46
N ASP A 126 -16.42 4.97 -17.99
CA ASP A 126 -17.66 5.08 -17.21
C ASP A 126 -17.94 3.89 -16.31
N GLU A 127 -17.65 2.67 -16.76
CA GLU A 127 -18.00 1.46 -16.00
C GLU A 127 -17.20 1.29 -14.71
N VAL A 128 -16.15 2.10 -14.47
CA VAL A 128 -15.38 2.08 -13.22
C VAL A 128 -15.43 3.39 -12.44
N LYS A 129 -16.14 4.43 -12.91
CA LYS A 129 -16.26 5.72 -12.20
C LYS A 129 -16.84 5.55 -10.78
N GLY A 130 -17.85 4.69 -10.63
CA GLY A 130 -18.43 4.36 -9.32
C GLY A 130 -17.46 3.60 -8.42
N LEU A 131 -16.75 2.62 -8.98
CA LEU A 131 -15.75 1.82 -8.26
C LEU A 131 -14.64 2.70 -7.70
N VAL A 132 -14.06 3.57 -8.53
CA VAL A 132 -12.97 4.46 -8.09
C VAL A 132 -13.46 5.46 -7.05
N ALA A 133 -14.70 5.94 -7.16
CA ALA A 133 -15.31 6.82 -6.16
C ALA A 133 -15.42 6.13 -4.80
N ARG A 134 -16.01 4.93 -4.73
CA ARG A 134 -16.18 4.18 -3.48
C ARG A 134 -14.87 3.71 -2.88
N THR A 135 -13.89 3.30 -3.68
CA THR A 135 -12.54 3.00 -3.20
C THR A 135 -11.87 4.26 -2.63
N THR A 136 -12.03 5.41 -3.28
CA THR A 136 -11.45 6.67 -2.78
C THR A 136 -12.12 7.10 -1.48
N PHE A 137 -13.46 7.03 -1.37
CA PHE A 137 -14.16 7.32 -0.11
C PHE A 137 -13.69 6.42 1.02
N TYR A 138 -13.58 5.12 0.76
CA TYR A 138 -13.05 4.15 1.71
C TYR A 138 -11.66 4.52 2.21
N MET A 139 -10.70 4.79 1.31
CA MET A 139 -9.34 5.13 1.71
C MET A 139 -9.28 6.41 2.55
N PHE A 140 -10.06 7.43 2.16
CA PHE A 140 -10.07 8.70 2.89
C PHE A 140 -10.77 8.60 4.25
N ASP A 141 -11.84 7.83 4.34
CA ASP A 141 -12.56 7.56 5.58
C ASP A 141 -11.75 6.70 6.55
N ARG A 142 -11.22 5.57 6.07
CA ARG A 142 -10.47 4.59 6.86
C ARG A 142 -9.18 5.14 7.43
N TYR A 143 -8.49 6.03 6.69
CA TYR A 143 -7.17 6.53 7.08
C TYR A 143 -7.15 8.02 7.44
N LYS A 144 -8.32 8.65 7.65
CA LYS A 144 -8.46 10.08 7.99
C LYS A 144 -7.70 11.01 7.04
N LEU A 145 -7.80 10.77 5.75
CA LEU A 145 -7.22 11.64 4.74
C LEU A 145 -8.17 12.80 4.43
N SER A 146 -7.61 13.94 4.03
CA SER A 146 -8.38 15.15 3.71
C SER A 146 -8.62 15.26 2.21
N MET A 147 -9.88 15.26 1.79
CA MET A 147 -10.27 15.39 0.38
C MET A 147 -10.72 16.81 0.05
N SER A 148 -10.24 17.37 -1.07
CA SER A 148 -10.71 18.69 -1.54
C SER A 148 -12.20 18.66 -1.88
N ARG A 149 -12.87 19.81 -1.73
CA ARG A 149 -14.31 19.94 -2.03
C ARG A 149 -14.63 19.58 -3.49
N GLN A 150 -13.75 19.96 -4.42
CA GLN A 150 -13.89 19.64 -5.84
C GLN A 150 -13.87 18.12 -6.07
N GLN A 151 -12.91 17.42 -5.47
CA GLN A 151 -12.81 15.97 -5.60
C GLN A 151 -14.01 15.26 -4.98
N GLN A 152 -14.47 15.71 -3.80
CA GLN A 152 -15.67 15.17 -3.16
C GLN A 152 -16.89 15.30 -4.08
N HIS A 153 -17.13 16.49 -4.66
CA HIS A 153 -18.28 16.70 -5.54
C HIS A 153 -18.25 15.78 -6.77
N LEU A 154 -17.08 15.66 -7.41
CA LEU A 154 -16.92 14.79 -8.58
C LEU A 154 -17.21 13.32 -8.23
N LEU A 155 -16.58 12.82 -7.18
CA LEU A 155 -16.74 11.42 -6.78
C LEU A 155 -18.15 11.12 -6.26
N MET A 156 -18.80 12.08 -5.60
CA MET A 156 -20.20 11.94 -5.19
C MET A 156 -21.14 11.85 -6.40
N ALA A 157 -20.87 12.64 -7.45
CA ALA A 157 -21.62 12.56 -8.70
C ALA A 157 -21.42 11.18 -9.37
N TRP A 158 -20.18 10.70 -9.44
CA TRP A 158 -19.87 9.38 -9.99
C TRP A 158 -20.47 8.23 -9.19
N ASP A 159 -20.37 8.25 -7.86
CA ASP A 159 -20.97 7.23 -7.01
C ASP A 159 -22.50 7.14 -7.21
N LYS A 160 -23.16 8.30 -7.35
CA LYS A 160 -24.61 8.36 -7.64
C LYS A 160 -24.94 7.87 -9.06
N GLN A 161 -24.15 8.25 -10.06
CA GLN A 161 -24.42 7.94 -11.47
C GLN A 161 -24.08 6.49 -11.83
N TYR A 162 -23.07 5.90 -11.18
CA TYR A 162 -22.56 4.57 -11.46
C TYR A 162 -22.70 3.69 -10.19
N PRO A 163 -23.87 3.07 -9.97
CA PRO A 163 -24.16 2.30 -8.77
C PRO A 163 -23.25 1.06 -8.64
N VAL A 164 -23.20 0.50 -7.43
CA VAL A 164 -22.40 -0.70 -7.12
C VAL A 164 -22.74 -1.85 -8.06
N SER A 165 -21.73 -2.33 -8.79
CA SER A 165 -21.86 -3.47 -9.70
C SER A 165 -21.82 -4.82 -8.96
N PRO A 166 -22.32 -5.90 -9.59
CA PRO A 166 -22.17 -7.26 -9.04
C PRO A 166 -20.71 -7.66 -8.78
N TRP A 167 -19.81 -7.21 -9.65
CA TRP A 167 -18.38 -7.48 -9.48
C TRP A 167 -17.79 -6.75 -8.28
N GLU A 168 -18.19 -5.50 -8.00
CA GLU A 168 -17.72 -4.79 -6.81
C GLU A 168 -18.12 -5.51 -5.53
N LYS A 169 -19.35 -6.05 -5.46
CA LYS A 169 -19.81 -6.85 -4.32
C LYS A 169 -18.99 -8.13 -4.16
N GLU A 170 -18.70 -8.83 -5.25
CA GLU A 170 -17.89 -10.05 -5.21
C GLU A 170 -16.42 -9.76 -4.85
N ARG A 171 -15.85 -8.67 -5.40
CA ARG A 171 -14.52 -8.19 -5.04
C ARG A 171 -14.45 -7.82 -3.55
N ASP A 172 -15.43 -7.07 -3.05
CA ASP A 172 -15.53 -6.71 -1.64
C ASP A 172 -15.55 -7.96 -0.75
N ARG A 173 -16.45 -8.92 -1.03
CA ARG A 173 -16.55 -10.17 -0.29
C ARG A 173 -15.22 -10.94 -0.24
N ARG A 174 -14.50 -11.03 -1.36
CA ARG A 174 -13.20 -11.72 -1.43
C ARG A 174 -12.12 -11.01 -0.63
N ILE A 175 -12.06 -9.68 -0.73
CA ILE A 175 -11.09 -8.88 0.00
C ILE A 175 -11.39 -8.90 1.50
N ALA A 176 -12.67 -8.78 1.88
CA ALA A 176 -13.10 -8.82 3.27
C ALA A 176 -12.74 -10.14 3.96
N ALA A 177 -12.82 -11.27 3.25
CA ALA A 177 -12.36 -12.55 3.75
C ALA A 177 -10.84 -12.60 4.07
N ILE A 178 -10.04 -11.72 3.47
CA ILE A 178 -8.59 -11.61 3.68
C ILE A 178 -8.26 -10.53 4.71
N MET A 179 -8.88 -9.35 4.58
CA MET A 179 -8.58 -8.17 5.39
C MET A 179 -9.39 -8.08 6.69
N GLY A 180 -10.40 -8.93 6.86
CA GLY A 180 -11.24 -9.00 8.06
C GLY A 180 -12.31 -7.91 8.19
N HIS A 181 -12.53 -7.10 7.14
CA HIS A 181 -13.55 -6.05 7.10
C HIS A 181 -13.95 -5.73 5.65
N SER A 182 -15.15 -5.21 5.43
CA SER A 182 -15.63 -4.76 4.12
C SER A 182 -15.34 -3.28 3.87
N ASN A 183 -15.47 -2.86 2.61
CA ASN A 183 -15.61 -1.46 2.24
C ASN A 183 -17.07 -1.02 2.46
N PRO A 184 -17.35 -0.17 3.47
CA PRO A 184 -18.72 0.21 3.84
C PRO A 184 -19.42 1.06 2.78
N PHE A 185 -18.69 1.65 1.82
CA PHE A 185 -19.25 2.37 0.68
C PHE A 185 -19.71 1.42 -0.45
N VAL A 186 -19.24 0.16 -0.44
CA VAL A 186 -19.74 -0.90 -1.33
C VAL A 186 -20.93 -1.63 -0.70
N THR A 187 -20.90 -1.88 0.61
CA THR A 187 -22.00 -2.54 1.34
C THR A 187 -23.21 -1.61 1.55
N GLY A 188 -22.99 -0.30 1.53
CA GLY A 188 -24.02 0.72 1.77
C GLY A 188 -24.16 1.12 3.24
N GLU A 189 -23.31 0.60 4.13
CA GLU A 189 -23.25 0.99 5.54
C GLU A 189 -22.82 2.46 5.73
N ARG A 190 -21.98 2.97 4.83
CA ARG A 190 -21.55 4.37 4.81
C ARG A 190 -21.83 4.97 3.45
N ARG A 191 -22.14 6.27 3.45
CA ARG A 191 -22.34 7.08 2.25
C ARG A 191 -21.61 8.39 2.41
N TRP A 192 -20.77 8.73 1.43
CA TRP A 192 -20.08 10.01 1.45
C TRP A 192 -21.05 11.15 1.17
N SER A 193 -20.95 12.21 1.96
CA SER A 193 -21.73 13.44 1.78
C SER A 193 -20.82 14.65 1.92
N GLN A 194 -21.27 15.82 1.48
CA GLN A 194 -20.53 17.05 1.70
C GLN A 194 -20.34 17.27 3.21
N GLY A 195 -19.10 17.52 3.64
CA GLY A 195 -18.77 17.69 5.06
C GLY A 195 -18.67 16.39 5.86
N TYR A 196 -18.62 15.24 5.17
CA TYR A 196 -18.39 13.94 5.80
C TYR A 196 -17.12 13.96 6.68
N LYS A 197 -17.21 13.40 7.88
CA LYS A 197 -16.11 13.32 8.84
C LYS A 197 -15.55 11.90 8.83
N ALA A 198 -14.30 11.75 8.38
CA ALA A 198 -13.61 10.46 8.31
C ALA A 198 -13.49 9.79 9.69
N VAL A 199 -13.84 8.50 9.76
CA VAL A 199 -13.85 7.72 11.01
C VAL A 199 -12.44 7.35 11.47
N GLY A 200 -11.58 6.92 10.54
CA GLY A 200 -10.20 6.52 10.81
C GLY A 200 -10.02 5.16 11.45
N ASP A 201 -10.89 4.20 11.16
CA ASP A 201 -10.83 2.83 11.72
C ASP A 201 -9.61 2.01 11.25
N GLY A 202 -8.90 2.46 10.21
CA GLY A 202 -7.63 1.88 9.75
C GLY A 202 -6.39 2.63 10.24
N VAL A 203 -6.56 3.76 10.94
CA VAL A 203 -5.47 4.42 11.65
C VAL A 203 -5.26 3.67 12.96
N VAL A 204 -4.50 2.58 12.92
CA VAL A 204 -3.95 2.02 14.15
C VAL A 204 -3.11 3.12 14.80
N SER A 205 -3.50 3.55 16.01
CA SER A 205 -2.60 4.37 16.81
C SER A 205 -1.28 3.61 16.89
N ALA A 206 -0.17 4.32 16.65
CA ALA A 206 1.12 3.81 17.05
C ALA A 206 0.98 3.25 18.47
N ILE A 207 1.54 2.06 18.72
CA ILE A 207 1.79 1.58 20.08
C ILE A 207 2.27 2.81 20.86
N PRO A 208 1.61 3.19 21.98
CA PRO A 208 2.00 4.37 22.71
C PRO A 208 3.50 4.28 22.98
N VAL A 209 4.25 5.28 22.51
CA VAL A 209 5.71 5.39 22.74
C VAL A 209 6.02 5.50 24.25
N ASN A 210 5.00 5.60 25.09
CA ASN A 210 5.07 5.33 26.52
C ASN A 210 3.84 4.52 26.99
N PRO A 211 3.98 3.26 27.42
CA PRO A 211 2.93 2.63 28.23
C PRO A 211 2.75 3.43 29.53
N PRO A 212 1.54 3.51 30.09
CA PRO A 212 1.34 4.10 31.41
C PRO A 212 2.23 3.37 32.43
N ARG A 213 3.03 4.13 33.18
CA ARG A 213 3.82 3.59 34.29
C ARG A 213 2.86 3.06 35.35
N ILE A 214 2.61 1.75 35.30
CA ILE A 214 2.08 1.02 36.46
C ILE A 214 3.22 1.03 37.49
N PRO A 215 2.99 1.51 38.73
CA PRO A 215 4.00 1.40 39.78
C PRO A 215 4.18 -0.10 40.09
N VAL A 216 5.29 -0.66 39.61
CA VAL A 216 5.66 -2.05 39.88
C VAL A 216 6.16 -2.13 41.32
N GLN A 217 5.43 -2.84 42.17
CA GLN A 217 5.92 -3.28 43.48
C GLN A 217 7.17 -4.15 43.29
N PRO A 218 8.20 -3.99 44.13
CA PRO A 218 9.45 -4.72 43.96
C PRO A 218 9.25 -6.20 44.30
N THR A 219 9.25 -7.06 43.29
CA THR A 219 9.50 -8.50 43.47
C THR A 219 10.99 -8.76 43.41
N LEU A 220 11.48 -9.40 44.48
CA LEU A 220 12.84 -9.92 44.67
C LEU A 220 13.23 -10.89 43.53
N ALA A 221 13.75 -10.36 42.43
CA ALA A 221 14.52 -11.12 41.45
C ALA A 221 15.32 -10.16 40.55
N SER A 222 16.29 -9.46 41.14
CA SER A 222 17.41 -8.90 40.36
C SER A 222 18.58 -9.86 40.45
N ALA A 223 18.85 -10.58 39.36
CA ALA A 223 20.18 -11.08 39.05
C ALA A 223 20.30 -11.41 37.55
N ASN A 224 21.25 -10.72 36.89
CA ASN A 224 21.83 -10.95 35.57
C ASN A 224 21.12 -10.32 34.35
N GLY A 225 21.62 -9.14 33.97
CA GLY A 225 21.42 -8.57 32.64
C GLY A 225 22.22 -9.34 31.59
N ALA A 226 21.53 -9.95 30.65
CA ALA A 226 22.10 -10.43 29.39
C ALA A 226 21.40 -9.66 28.26
N GLY A 227 22.11 -8.71 27.65
CA GLY A 227 21.65 -8.12 26.40
C GLY A 227 21.58 -9.19 25.31
N SER A 228 20.57 -9.12 24.44
CA SER A 228 20.39 -10.06 23.34
C SER A 228 21.67 -10.30 22.54
N ILE A 229 21.93 -11.57 22.17
CA ILE A 229 23.15 -11.99 21.47
C ILE A 229 22.78 -12.41 20.06
N ILE A 230 23.47 -11.88 19.05
CA ILE A 230 23.23 -12.22 17.64
C ILE A 230 24.50 -12.78 17.01
N GLY A 231 24.41 -13.97 16.45
CA GLY A 231 25.41 -14.61 15.59
C GLY A 231 25.20 -14.35 14.11
N ASN A 232 26.28 -14.23 13.36
CA ASN A 232 26.26 -14.22 11.90
C ASN A 232 26.53 -15.65 11.38
N ARG A 233 25.55 -16.27 10.72
CA ARG A 233 25.64 -17.66 10.20
C ARG A 233 26.79 -17.88 9.23
N LYS A 234 27.21 -16.84 8.50
CA LYS A 234 28.24 -16.93 7.47
C LYS A 234 29.66 -16.87 8.04
N SER A 235 29.87 -16.08 9.10
CA SER A 235 31.20 -15.93 9.73
C SER A 235 31.37 -16.73 11.01
N GLN A 236 30.27 -17.29 11.54
CA GLN A 236 30.21 -17.93 12.86
C GLN A 236 30.73 -17.02 13.98
N VAL A 237 30.46 -15.72 13.88
CA VAL A 237 30.84 -14.72 14.89
C VAL A 237 29.58 -14.20 15.58
N TYR A 238 29.59 -14.10 16.91
CA TYR A 238 28.50 -13.52 17.69
C TYR A 238 28.85 -12.17 18.32
N HIS A 239 27.81 -11.35 18.47
CA HIS A 239 27.85 -9.98 18.99
C HIS A 239 26.82 -9.82 20.12
N LEU A 240 27.21 -9.15 21.20
CA LEU A 240 26.38 -8.72 22.31
C LEU A 240 25.74 -7.36 22.01
N SER A 241 24.44 -7.22 22.29
CA SER A 241 23.68 -5.99 21.99
C SER A 241 24.25 -4.71 22.61
N MET A 242 24.84 -4.82 23.80
CA MET A 242 25.29 -3.64 24.55
C MET A 242 26.78 -3.36 24.44
N ARG A 243 27.57 -4.27 23.85
CA ARG A 243 29.04 -4.22 23.96
C ARG A 243 29.81 -4.49 22.67
N CYS A 244 29.11 -4.66 21.56
CA CYS A 244 29.72 -4.92 20.27
C CYS A 244 29.28 -3.86 19.27
N PRO A 245 30.19 -2.96 18.85
CA PRO A 245 29.88 -1.94 17.83
C PRO A 245 29.33 -2.54 16.53
N GLY A 246 29.73 -3.77 16.19
CA GLY A 246 29.26 -4.51 15.03
C GLY A 246 27.87 -5.17 15.16
N TYR A 247 27.19 -5.04 16.30
CA TYR A 247 25.91 -5.73 16.55
C TYR A 247 24.84 -5.39 15.50
N GLY A 248 24.66 -4.10 15.18
CA GLY A 248 23.71 -3.64 14.17
C GLY A 248 24.16 -3.85 12.73
N GLN A 249 25.37 -4.36 12.50
CA GLN A 249 25.93 -4.54 11.15
C GLN A 249 25.74 -5.96 10.62
N VAL A 250 25.18 -6.87 11.43
CA VAL A 250 24.82 -8.21 10.96
C VAL A 250 23.52 -8.09 10.16
N SER A 251 23.59 -8.33 8.85
CA SER A 251 22.41 -8.36 7.98
C SER A 251 21.37 -9.37 8.48
N GLU A 252 20.10 -8.97 8.55
CA GLU A 252 18.97 -9.75 9.11
C GLU A 252 18.89 -11.18 8.56
N LYS A 253 19.10 -11.36 7.26
CA LYS A 253 19.10 -12.69 6.60
C LYS A 253 20.17 -13.67 7.12
N ASN A 254 21.18 -13.17 7.83
CA ASN A 254 22.28 -13.95 8.37
C ASN A 254 22.29 -14.00 9.90
N GLN A 255 21.27 -13.48 10.57
CA GLN A 255 21.21 -13.43 12.03
C GLN A 255 20.74 -14.76 12.65
N VAL A 256 21.34 -15.13 13.79
CA VAL A 256 20.85 -16.18 14.71
C VAL A 256 20.87 -15.60 16.11
N SER A 257 19.78 -15.69 16.84
CA SER A 257 19.73 -15.22 18.22
C SER A 257 20.16 -16.32 19.19
N PHE A 258 20.93 -15.94 20.21
CA PHE A 258 21.29 -16.81 21.33
C PHE A 258 20.84 -16.18 22.64
N THR A 259 20.47 -17.02 23.59
CA THR A 259 20.05 -16.63 24.94
C THR A 259 21.24 -16.45 25.89
N SER A 260 22.41 -17.01 25.55
CA SER A 260 23.65 -16.82 26.32
C SER A 260 24.92 -16.96 25.45
N GLU A 261 26.04 -16.42 25.92
CA GLU A 261 27.34 -16.58 25.25
C GLU A 261 27.76 -18.06 25.22
N SER A 262 27.43 -18.82 26.26
CA SER A 262 27.71 -20.25 26.35
C SER A 262 26.96 -21.05 25.28
N GLU A 263 25.70 -20.71 25.01
CA GLU A 263 24.90 -21.31 23.95
C GLU A 263 25.51 -21.03 22.56
N ALA A 264 25.92 -19.78 22.32
CA ALA A 264 26.58 -19.39 21.06
C ALA A 264 27.89 -20.17 20.84
N GLN A 265 28.71 -20.31 21.88
CA GLN A 265 29.97 -21.05 21.82
C GLN A 265 29.76 -22.55 21.63
N ALA A 266 28.78 -23.14 22.32
CA ALA A 266 28.40 -24.54 22.13
C ALA A 266 27.88 -24.81 20.70
N ALA A 267 27.22 -23.82 20.09
CA ALA A 267 26.79 -23.84 18.68
C ALA A 267 27.94 -23.55 17.68
N GLY A 268 29.19 -23.41 18.14
CA GLY A 268 30.38 -23.22 17.31
C GLY A 268 30.66 -21.77 16.91
N TYR A 269 30.03 -20.79 17.55
CA TYR A 269 30.26 -19.37 17.27
C TYR A 269 31.33 -18.77 18.20
N ARG A 270 32.17 -17.90 17.65
CA ARG A 270 33.20 -17.18 18.40
C ARG A 270 32.78 -15.72 18.64
N LYS A 271 33.19 -15.15 19.78
CA LYS A 271 32.91 -13.74 20.10
C LYS A 271 33.62 -12.81 19.11
N ALA A 272 32.96 -11.74 18.68
CA ALA A 272 33.64 -10.75 17.84
C ALA A 272 34.78 -10.07 18.62
N GLY A 273 35.96 -9.98 18.02
CA GLY A 273 37.15 -9.44 18.70
C GLY A 273 37.08 -7.95 19.04
N ASN A 274 36.12 -7.22 18.49
CA ASN A 274 35.86 -5.81 18.78
C ASN A 274 34.75 -5.60 19.84
N CYS A 275 34.24 -6.67 20.45
CA CYS A 275 33.35 -6.60 21.59
C CYS A 275 34.15 -6.25 22.87
N LYS A 276 33.75 -5.20 23.60
CA LYS A 276 34.43 -4.74 24.83
C LYS A 276 33.76 -5.24 26.11
#